data_AF-A0A520CD61-F1
#
_entry.id   AF-A0A520CD61-F1
#
_cell.length_a   1.000
_cell.length_b   1.000
_cell.length_c   1.000
_cell.angle_alpha   90.00
_cell.angle_beta   90.00
_cell.angle_gamma   90.00
#
_symmetry.space_group_name_H-M   'P 1'
#
loop_
_entity.id
_entity.type
_entity.pdbx_description
1 polymer ?
#
loop_
_entity_poly.entity_id
_entity_poly.type
_entity_poly.pdbx_seq_one_letter_code
_entity_poly.pdbx_strand_id
1 'polypeptide(L)'
;MAEIEHLLNKNMAIVYFYLRKPDSLKRYSAKAFSDVSKIKHDSVSYHRLKYMRLMLEKNPLAINEIRKVISDPKDDDKLMSGFHLAQAYTEFDKPENAKKFIHVMLETGDLKNLTFLSSQLYKLLSGIYVKEKNYNAALTYYRKNVEQLSLYAEKQYKSDNILTILKYHEIKTRYDKIEEEQKVKKNYFLFSIIIAAMIIVILFTLYRAVLIKKKYNKLAYDKLNDELSFLNSHDVRKHLSNILGIISVVHASENKQAAYEEMEEALIDSAENLDNSIRNIAAKLDNYSK
;
A
#
# COMPACT_ATOMS: atom_id res chain seq x y z
N MET A 1 -58.16 -15.56 27.37
CA MET A 1 -57.69 -14.15 27.34
C MET A 1 -56.27 -13.98 27.88
N ALA A 2 -55.94 -14.48 29.07
CA ALA A 2 -54.61 -14.28 29.68
C ALA A 2 -53.42 -14.83 28.85
N GLU A 3 -53.62 -15.92 28.12
CA GLU A 3 -52.60 -16.53 27.27
C GLU A 3 -52.34 -15.72 25.98
N ILE A 4 -53.40 -15.18 25.37
CA ILE A 4 -53.31 -14.26 24.22
C ILE A 4 -52.58 -12.98 24.62
N GLU A 5 -52.88 -12.42 25.80
CA GLU A 5 -52.20 -11.23 26.30
C GLU A 5 -50.72 -11.48 26.60
N HIS A 6 -50.39 -12.66 27.14
CA HIS A 6 -49.00 -13.07 27.36
C HIS A 6 -48.21 -13.14 26.04
N LEU A 7 -48.76 -13.81 25.03
CA LEU A 7 -48.15 -13.91 23.70
C LEU A 7 -48.00 -12.54 23.02
N LEU A 8 -49.03 -11.70 23.08
CA LEU A 8 -49.01 -10.34 22.51
C LEU A 8 -47.89 -9.50 23.14
N ASN A 9 -47.80 -9.47 24.48
CA ASN A 9 -46.77 -8.70 25.18
C ASN A 9 -45.36 -9.22 24.85
N LYS A 10 -45.17 -10.54 24.72
CA LYS A 10 -43.91 -11.14 24.28
C LYS A 10 -43.51 -10.65 22.88
N ASN A 11 -44.44 -10.71 21.92
CA ASN A 11 -44.17 -10.29 20.55
C ASN A 11 -43.86 -8.79 20.46
N MET A 12 -44.61 -7.95 21.18
CA MET A 12 -44.33 -6.51 21.27
C MET A 12 -42.94 -6.23 21.85
N ALA A 13 -42.54 -6.95 22.90
CA ALA A 13 -41.20 -6.84 23.47
C ALA A 13 -40.11 -7.15 22.43
N ILE A 14 -40.25 -8.25 21.68
CA ILE A 14 -39.32 -8.63 20.60
C ILE A 14 -39.25 -7.55 19.52
N VAL A 15 -40.39 -6.99 19.10
CA VAL A 15 -40.42 -5.88 18.13
C VAL A 15 -39.64 -4.67 18.65
N TYR A 16 -39.84 -4.28 19.91
CA TYR A 16 -39.12 -3.15 20.50
C TYR A 16 -37.62 -3.38 20.68
N PHE A 17 -37.18 -4.64 20.83
CA PHE A 17 -35.77 -4.98 20.76
C PHE A 17 -35.18 -4.62 19.39
N TYR A 18 -35.82 -5.05 18.29
CA TYR A 18 -35.37 -4.74 16.93
C TYR A 18 -35.46 -3.25 16.59
N LEU A 19 -36.44 -2.53 17.16
CA LEU A 19 -36.57 -1.07 17.04
C LEU A 19 -35.60 -0.29 17.96
N ARG A 20 -34.76 -0.96 18.74
CA ARG A 20 -33.82 -0.35 19.70
C ARG A 20 -34.51 0.59 20.71
N LYS A 21 -35.67 0.19 21.24
CA LYS A 21 -36.45 0.95 22.25
C LYS A 21 -36.40 0.25 23.62
N PRO A 22 -35.37 0.50 24.45
CA PRO A 22 -35.13 -0.26 25.69
C PRO A 22 -36.26 -0.10 26.71
N ASP A 23 -36.85 1.08 26.85
CA ASP A 23 -37.94 1.31 27.82
C ASP A 23 -39.20 0.53 27.47
N SER A 24 -39.58 0.54 26.19
CA SER A 24 -40.72 -0.23 25.70
C SER A 24 -40.46 -1.72 25.83
N LEU A 25 -39.27 -2.20 25.46
CA LEU A 25 -38.87 -3.59 25.68
C LEU A 25 -39.03 -3.97 27.16
N LYS A 26 -38.46 -3.19 28.09
CA LYS A 26 -38.54 -3.43 29.53
C LYS A 26 -40.00 -3.48 30.02
N ARG A 27 -40.83 -2.53 29.60
CA ARG A 27 -42.25 -2.48 29.95
C ARG A 27 -43.01 -3.72 29.49
N TYR A 28 -42.86 -4.10 28.23
CA TYR A 28 -43.59 -5.24 27.67
C TYR A 28 -43.05 -6.59 28.16
N SER A 29 -41.74 -6.71 28.41
CA SER A 29 -41.17 -7.89 29.08
C SER A 29 -41.72 -8.07 30.50
N ALA A 30 -41.85 -6.98 31.27
CA ALA A 30 -42.43 -7.03 32.61
C ALA A 30 -43.92 -7.42 32.58
N LYS A 31 -44.69 -6.96 31.60
CA LYS A 31 -46.09 -7.38 31.41
C LYS A 31 -46.20 -8.84 31.00
N ALA A 32 -45.33 -9.32 30.12
CA ALA A 32 -45.33 -10.72 29.69
C ALA A 32 -45.03 -11.67 30.87
N PHE A 33 -44.11 -11.30 31.74
CA PHE A 33 -43.63 -12.10 32.87
C PHE A 33 -43.92 -11.45 34.23
N SER A 34 -45.15 -10.96 34.42
CA SER A 34 -45.59 -10.35 35.68
C SER A 34 -45.81 -11.36 36.81
N ASP A 35 -45.94 -12.64 36.46
CA ASP A 35 -46.15 -13.76 37.39
C ASP A 35 -45.03 -14.80 37.24
N VAL A 36 -44.52 -15.28 38.37
CA VAL A 36 -43.51 -16.34 38.47
C VAL A 36 -43.99 -17.65 37.83
N SER A 37 -45.28 -17.93 37.86
CA SER A 37 -45.87 -19.12 37.22
C SER A 37 -45.61 -19.13 35.71
N LYS A 38 -45.72 -17.96 35.05
CA LYS A 38 -45.46 -17.79 33.61
C LYS A 38 -43.99 -17.98 33.25
N ILE A 39 -43.08 -17.55 34.14
CA ILE A 39 -41.64 -17.76 33.96
C ILE A 39 -41.31 -19.26 33.99
N LYS A 40 -41.91 -20.02 34.92
CA LYS A 40 -41.68 -21.47 35.01
C LYS A 40 -42.20 -22.20 33.77
N HIS A 41 -43.30 -21.74 33.18
CA HIS A 41 -43.90 -22.35 32.00
C HIS A 41 -43.15 -21.99 30.70
N ASP A 42 -42.71 -20.74 30.54
CA ASP A 42 -42.02 -20.23 29.34
C ASP A 42 -40.65 -19.61 29.70
N SER A 43 -39.79 -20.45 30.28
CA SER A 43 -38.43 -20.07 30.71
C SER A 43 -37.57 -19.57 29.56
N VAL A 44 -37.68 -20.19 28.38
CA VAL A 44 -36.94 -19.82 27.17
C VAL A 44 -37.25 -18.38 26.78
N SER A 45 -38.52 -18.02 26.66
CA SER A 45 -38.89 -16.66 26.27
C SER A 45 -38.54 -15.62 27.34
N TYR A 46 -38.59 -16.00 28.62
CA TYR A 46 -38.14 -15.14 29.70
C TYR A 46 -36.65 -14.80 29.57
N HIS A 47 -35.80 -15.83 29.45
CA HIS A 47 -34.36 -15.64 29.24
C HIS A 47 -34.06 -14.90 27.93
N ARG A 48 -34.86 -15.13 26.88
CA ARG A 48 -34.77 -14.43 25.59
C ARG A 48 -34.97 -12.93 25.73
N LEU A 49 -36.09 -12.51 26.30
CA LEU A 49 -36.36 -11.10 26.53
C LEU A 49 -35.36 -10.46 27.50
N LYS A 50 -34.90 -11.23 28.50
CA LYS A 50 -33.88 -10.78 29.44
C LYS A 50 -32.55 -10.49 28.74
N TYR A 51 -32.05 -11.37 27.89
CA TYR A 51 -30.80 -11.10 27.17
C TYR A 51 -30.97 -9.96 26.17
N MET A 52 -32.12 -9.87 25.48
CA MET A 52 -32.40 -8.78 24.53
C MET A 52 -32.30 -7.42 25.22
N ARG A 53 -32.84 -7.32 26.43
CA ARG A 53 -32.71 -6.12 27.26
C ARG A 53 -31.26 -5.83 27.61
N LEU A 54 -30.53 -6.83 28.11
CA LEU A 54 -29.11 -6.70 28.47
C LEU A 54 -28.24 -6.29 27.28
N MET A 55 -28.55 -6.76 26.06
CA MET A 55 -27.85 -6.33 24.84
C MET A 55 -28.06 -4.84 24.54
N LEU A 56 -29.28 -4.31 24.70
CA LEU A 56 -29.55 -2.89 24.52
C LEU A 56 -28.91 -2.04 25.62
N GLU A 57 -28.84 -2.56 26.84
CA GLU A 57 -28.17 -1.95 27.99
C GLU A 57 -26.64 -2.06 27.92
N LYS A 58 -26.09 -2.68 26.86
CA LYS A 58 -24.64 -2.92 26.68
C LYS A 58 -24.02 -3.70 27.85
N ASN A 59 -24.78 -4.63 28.42
CA ASN A 59 -24.35 -5.44 29.55
C ASN A 59 -23.84 -6.82 29.08
N PRO A 60 -22.58 -7.19 29.37
CA PRO A 60 -21.99 -8.46 28.94
C PRO A 60 -22.65 -9.71 29.54
N LEU A 61 -23.44 -9.56 30.61
CA LEU A 61 -24.26 -10.64 31.17
C LEU A 61 -25.27 -11.20 30.15
N ALA A 62 -25.57 -10.46 29.07
CA ALA A 62 -26.36 -10.95 27.95
C ALA A 62 -25.83 -12.29 27.41
N ILE A 63 -24.51 -12.47 27.35
CA ILE A 63 -23.89 -13.71 26.84
C ILE A 63 -24.34 -14.93 27.65
N ASN A 64 -24.40 -14.80 28.98
CA ASN A 64 -24.79 -15.89 29.88
C ASN A 64 -26.27 -16.25 29.69
N GLU A 65 -27.12 -15.24 29.52
CA GLU A 65 -28.55 -15.42 29.30
C GLU A 65 -28.84 -16.01 27.89
N ILE A 66 -28.12 -15.59 26.86
CA ILE A 66 -28.23 -16.19 25.51
C ILE A 66 -27.82 -17.67 25.54
N ARG A 67 -26.74 -18.01 26.24
CA ARG A 67 -26.30 -19.41 26.36
C ARG A 67 -27.37 -20.29 27.03
N LYS A 68 -28.06 -19.79 28.05
CA LYS A 68 -29.18 -20.51 28.69
C LYS A 68 -30.29 -20.82 27.68
N VAL A 69 -30.65 -19.84 26.85
CA VAL A 69 -31.65 -20.02 25.79
C VAL A 69 -31.22 -21.10 24.80
N ILE A 70 -30.00 -21.00 24.24
CA ILE A 70 -29.49 -21.95 23.24
C ILE A 70 -29.39 -23.38 23.81
N SER A 71 -29.03 -23.52 25.09
CA SER A 71 -28.92 -24.82 25.75
C SER A 71 -30.26 -25.47 26.06
N ASP A 72 -31.36 -24.71 26.05
CA ASP A 72 -32.68 -25.23 26.35
C ASP A 72 -33.22 -26.03 25.14
N PRO A 73 -33.63 -27.30 25.32
CA PRO A 73 -34.23 -28.10 24.25
C PRO A 73 -35.50 -27.49 23.67
N LYS A 74 -36.21 -26.65 24.43
CA LYS A 74 -37.45 -25.97 24.01
C LYS A 74 -37.19 -24.71 23.17
N ASP A 75 -35.93 -24.35 22.92
CA ASP A 75 -35.59 -23.26 22.00
C ASP A 75 -35.96 -23.65 20.56
N ASP A 76 -37.02 -23.03 20.07
CA ASP A 76 -37.56 -23.15 18.72
C ASP A 76 -36.76 -22.36 17.67
N ASP A 77 -35.93 -21.41 18.10
CA ASP A 77 -35.20 -20.48 17.26
C ASP A 77 -33.72 -20.39 17.67
N LYS A 78 -33.09 -21.57 17.74
CA LYS A 78 -31.67 -21.72 18.09
C LYS A 78 -30.75 -20.94 17.16
N LEU A 79 -31.15 -20.80 15.89
CA LEU A 79 -30.35 -20.09 14.90
C LEU A 79 -30.34 -18.58 15.16
N MET A 80 -31.50 -17.97 15.46
CA MET A 80 -31.52 -16.55 15.80
C MET A 80 -30.89 -16.27 17.17
N SER A 81 -31.12 -17.15 18.16
CA SER A 81 -30.43 -17.09 19.45
C SER A 81 -28.91 -17.20 19.29
N GLY A 82 -28.44 -18.10 18.42
CA GLY A 82 -27.04 -18.23 18.01
C GLY A 82 -26.49 -16.97 17.37
N PHE A 83 -27.22 -16.36 16.44
CA PHE A 83 -26.81 -15.09 15.84
C PHE A 83 -26.66 -13.98 16.90
N HIS A 84 -27.60 -13.87 17.85
CA HIS A 84 -27.47 -12.93 18.96
C HIS A 84 -26.24 -13.21 19.83
N LEU A 85 -25.86 -14.49 20.01
CA LEU A 85 -24.62 -14.86 20.71
C LEU A 85 -23.38 -14.37 19.95
N ALA A 86 -23.33 -14.57 18.64
CA ALA A 86 -22.24 -14.08 17.79
C ALA A 86 -22.12 -12.54 17.86
N GLN A 87 -23.25 -11.85 17.79
CA GLN A 87 -23.32 -10.40 17.92
C GLN A 87 -22.84 -9.96 19.31
N ALA A 88 -23.28 -10.61 20.39
CA ALA A 88 -22.86 -10.29 21.74
C ALA A 88 -21.35 -10.50 21.95
N TYR A 89 -20.76 -11.58 21.43
CA TYR A 89 -19.29 -11.75 21.46
C TYR A 89 -18.56 -10.62 20.73
N THR A 90 -19.11 -10.14 19.61
CA THR A 90 -18.51 -9.05 18.82
C THR A 90 -18.65 -7.69 19.51
N GLU A 91 -19.78 -7.44 20.19
CA GLU A 91 -20.06 -6.18 20.91
C GLU A 91 -19.32 -6.07 22.25
N PHE A 92 -19.04 -7.20 22.90
CA PHE A 92 -18.39 -7.26 24.23
C PHE A 92 -16.93 -7.73 24.16
N ASP A 93 -16.22 -7.33 23.12
CA ASP A 93 -14.76 -7.53 22.92
C ASP A 93 -14.27 -8.98 23.12
N LYS A 94 -15.03 -9.95 22.60
CA LYS A 94 -14.64 -11.37 22.51
C LYS A 94 -14.55 -11.83 21.05
N PRO A 95 -13.70 -11.20 20.20
CA PRO A 95 -13.65 -11.46 18.77
C PRO A 95 -13.28 -12.90 18.42
N GLU A 96 -12.37 -13.53 19.17
CA GLU A 96 -12.00 -14.94 18.92
C GLU A 96 -13.17 -15.90 19.13
N ASN A 97 -13.94 -15.68 20.20
CA ASN A 97 -15.15 -16.46 20.47
C ASN A 97 -16.21 -16.22 19.39
N ALA A 98 -16.34 -14.98 18.93
CA ALA A 98 -17.23 -14.64 17.82
C ALA A 98 -16.82 -15.37 16.54
N LYS A 99 -15.55 -15.28 16.12
CA LYS A 99 -15.03 -15.95 14.92
C LYS A 99 -15.27 -17.44 14.97
N LYS A 100 -14.83 -18.11 16.05
CA LYS A 100 -15.00 -19.56 16.23
C LYS A 100 -16.46 -19.96 16.14
N PHE A 101 -17.34 -19.24 16.84
CA PHE A 101 -18.77 -19.56 16.86
C PHE A 101 -19.44 -19.30 15.50
N ILE A 102 -19.10 -18.19 14.83
CA ILE A 102 -19.64 -17.87 13.51
C ILE A 102 -19.22 -18.92 12.48
N HIS A 103 -17.96 -19.38 12.50
CA HIS A 103 -17.50 -20.45 11.62
C HIS A 103 -18.29 -21.74 11.82
N VAL A 104 -18.45 -22.17 13.08
CA VAL A 104 -19.29 -23.33 13.41
C VAL A 104 -20.72 -23.16 12.91
N MET A 105 -21.34 -21.98 13.12
CA MET A 105 -22.68 -21.71 12.59
C MET A 105 -22.70 -21.81 11.05
N LEU A 106 -21.81 -21.13 10.34
CA LEU A 106 -21.79 -21.13 8.87
C LEU A 106 -21.57 -22.52 8.26
N GLU A 107 -20.97 -23.46 9.01
CA GLU A 107 -20.80 -24.85 8.61
C GLU A 107 -22.05 -25.72 8.84
N THR A 108 -22.99 -25.28 9.68
CA THR A 108 -24.26 -26.00 9.88
C THR A 108 -25.12 -25.99 8.61
N GLY A 109 -25.66 -27.16 8.23
CA GLY A 109 -26.45 -27.33 7.02
C GLY A 109 -27.68 -26.43 6.95
N ASP A 110 -28.27 -26.09 8.10
CA ASP A 110 -29.48 -25.28 8.21
C ASP A 110 -29.30 -23.83 7.70
N LEU A 111 -28.08 -23.30 7.81
CA LEU A 111 -27.75 -21.93 7.37
C LEU A 111 -27.61 -21.79 5.85
N LYS A 112 -27.42 -22.89 5.12
CA LYS A 112 -27.37 -22.86 3.64
C LYS A 112 -28.67 -22.35 3.01
N ASN A 113 -29.80 -22.59 3.67
CA ASN A 113 -31.12 -22.15 3.19
C ASN A 113 -31.50 -20.75 3.66
N LEU A 114 -30.90 -20.27 4.75
CA LEU A 114 -31.18 -18.98 5.38
C LEU A 114 -30.18 -17.90 4.95
N THR A 115 -30.29 -17.49 3.68
CA THR A 115 -29.37 -16.53 3.04
C THR A 115 -29.24 -15.21 3.81
N PHE A 116 -30.32 -14.71 4.41
CA PHE A 116 -30.27 -13.50 5.24
C PHE A 116 -29.38 -13.69 6.49
N LEU A 117 -29.58 -14.78 7.24
CA LEU A 117 -28.84 -15.01 8.48
C LEU A 117 -27.35 -15.25 8.19
N SER A 118 -27.05 -16.05 7.16
CA SER A 118 -25.70 -16.25 6.64
C SER A 118 -25.05 -14.92 6.25
N SER A 119 -25.79 -14.01 5.61
CA SER A 119 -25.27 -12.67 5.31
C SER A 119 -24.92 -11.89 6.57
N GLN A 120 -25.76 -11.89 7.61
CA GLN A 120 -25.48 -11.16 8.85
C GLN A 120 -24.26 -11.72 9.57
N LEU A 121 -24.06 -13.04 9.54
CA LEU A 121 -22.85 -13.69 10.08
C LEU A 121 -21.58 -13.27 9.32
N TYR A 122 -21.62 -13.22 7.99
CA TYR A 122 -20.50 -12.71 7.19
C TYR A 122 -20.21 -11.23 7.44
N LYS A 123 -21.24 -10.41 7.68
CA LYS A 123 -21.08 -9.01 8.09
C LYS A 123 -20.35 -8.88 9.43
N LEU A 124 -20.70 -9.71 10.41
CA LEU A 124 -19.99 -9.74 11.70
C LEU A 124 -18.52 -10.13 11.53
N LEU A 125 -18.21 -11.18 10.75
CA LEU A 125 -16.83 -11.58 10.46
C LEU A 125 -16.04 -10.46 9.80
N SER A 126 -16.59 -9.82 8.78
CA SER A 126 -15.95 -8.68 8.11
C SER A 126 -15.63 -7.56 9.11
N GLY A 127 -16.59 -7.20 9.97
CA GLY A 127 -16.38 -6.20 11.02
C GLY A 127 -15.29 -6.56 12.04
N ILE A 128 -15.19 -7.83 12.43
CA ILE A 128 -14.13 -8.33 13.30
C ILE A 128 -12.76 -8.16 12.63
N TYR A 129 -12.61 -8.62 11.38
CA TYR A 129 -11.33 -8.52 10.66
C TYR A 129 -10.92 -7.07 10.34
N VAL A 130 -11.88 -6.14 10.17
CA VAL A 130 -11.57 -4.70 10.08
C VAL A 130 -10.96 -4.20 11.39
N LYS A 131 -11.54 -4.55 12.55
CA LYS A 131 -10.99 -4.18 13.86
C LYS A 131 -9.57 -4.74 14.08
N GLU A 132 -9.31 -5.94 13.56
CA GLU A 132 -8.01 -6.61 13.62
C GLU A 132 -7.00 -6.10 12.55
N LYS A 133 -7.38 -5.13 11.72
CA LYS A 133 -6.58 -4.60 10.59
C LYS A 133 -6.23 -5.65 9.53
N ASN A 134 -6.92 -6.79 9.49
CA ASN A 134 -6.77 -7.81 8.46
C ASN A 134 -7.74 -7.53 7.29
N TYR A 135 -7.39 -6.55 6.47
CA TYR A 135 -8.26 -6.06 5.39
C TYR A 135 -8.55 -7.10 4.30
N ASN A 136 -7.62 -8.03 4.04
CA ASN A 136 -7.83 -9.08 3.03
C ASN A 136 -8.92 -10.08 3.46
N ALA A 137 -8.88 -10.53 4.72
CA ALA A 137 -9.94 -11.36 5.27
C ALA A 137 -11.25 -10.59 5.37
N ALA A 138 -11.20 -9.33 5.82
CA ALA A 138 -12.37 -8.46 5.91
C ALA A 138 -13.09 -8.30 4.55
N LEU A 139 -12.35 -8.08 3.47
CA LEU A 139 -12.89 -7.95 2.11
C LEU A 139 -13.50 -9.26 1.62
N THR A 140 -12.85 -10.39 1.92
CA THR A 140 -13.34 -11.72 1.54
C THR A 140 -14.71 -12.01 2.16
N TYR A 141 -14.87 -11.75 3.47
CA TYR A 141 -16.16 -11.94 4.15
C TYR A 141 -17.18 -10.87 3.80
N TYR A 142 -16.74 -9.64 3.50
CA TYR A 142 -17.62 -8.61 2.97
C TYR A 142 -18.23 -9.05 1.62
N ARG A 143 -17.42 -9.60 0.70
CA ARG A 143 -17.91 -10.12 -0.58
C ARG A 143 -18.94 -11.24 -0.40
N LYS A 144 -18.67 -12.18 0.52
CA LYS A 144 -19.63 -13.24 0.88
C LYS A 144 -20.93 -12.69 1.47
N ASN A 145 -20.87 -11.62 2.26
CA ASN A 145 -22.08 -10.93 2.75
C ASN A 145 -22.92 -10.38 1.59
N VAL A 146 -22.30 -9.67 0.64
CA VAL A 146 -22.98 -9.09 -0.54
C VAL A 146 -23.61 -10.18 -1.39
N GLU A 147 -22.88 -11.27 -1.64
CA GLU A 147 -23.36 -12.43 -2.40
C GLU A 147 -24.62 -13.03 -1.76
N GLN A 148 -24.59 -13.29 -0.44
CA GLN A 148 -25.74 -13.83 0.28
C GLN A 148 -26.93 -12.86 0.35
N LEU A 149 -26.66 -11.55 0.49
CA LEU A 149 -27.70 -10.52 0.40
C LEU A 149 -28.31 -10.46 -0.99
N SER A 150 -27.51 -10.66 -2.05
CA SER A 150 -28.00 -10.74 -3.43
C SER A 150 -28.97 -11.89 -3.60
N LEU A 151 -28.59 -13.09 -3.13
CA LEU A 151 -29.44 -14.27 -3.19
C LEU A 151 -30.72 -14.10 -2.35
N TYR A 152 -30.61 -13.46 -1.18
CA TYR A 152 -31.78 -13.12 -0.38
C TYR A 152 -32.70 -12.12 -1.09
N ALA A 153 -32.13 -11.06 -1.66
CA ALA A 153 -32.88 -10.05 -2.41
C ALA A 153 -33.56 -10.67 -3.63
N GLU A 154 -32.91 -11.56 -4.38
CA GLU A 154 -33.51 -12.27 -5.51
C GLU A 154 -34.68 -13.16 -5.08
N LYS A 155 -34.53 -13.91 -3.97
CA LYS A 155 -35.63 -14.69 -3.40
C LYS A 155 -36.80 -13.80 -2.98
N GLN A 156 -36.53 -12.63 -2.41
CA GLN A 156 -37.55 -11.66 -1.99
C GLN A 156 -38.12 -10.82 -3.13
N TYR A 157 -37.40 -10.69 -4.25
CA TYR A 157 -37.85 -10.04 -5.47
C TYR A 157 -39.02 -10.82 -6.08
N LYS A 158 -39.00 -12.15 -5.94
CA LYS A 158 -40.14 -13.02 -6.27
C LYS A 158 -41.34 -12.84 -5.33
N SER A 159 -41.22 -12.05 -4.26
CA SER A 159 -42.27 -11.76 -3.28
C SER A 159 -42.52 -10.25 -3.07
N ASP A 160 -42.15 -9.40 -4.03
CA ASP A 160 -42.44 -7.95 -4.10
C ASP A 160 -42.01 -7.08 -2.88
N ASN A 161 -40.92 -7.42 -2.18
CA ASN A 161 -40.43 -6.62 -1.04
C ASN A 161 -39.40 -5.54 -1.43
N ILE A 162 -39.90 -4.35 -1.82
CA ILE A 162 -39.12 -3.18 -2.30
C ILE A 162 -38.02 -2.71 -1.31
N LEU A 163 -38.27 -2.77 0.00
CA LEU A 163 -37.33 -2.28 1.01
C LEU A 163 -36.03 -3.10 1.04
N THR A 164 -36.12 -4.40 0.78
CA THR A 164 -34.95 -5.30 0.74
C THR A 164 -34.06 -5.00 -0.46
N ILE A 165 -34.68 -4.66 -1.60
CA ILE A 165 -33.99 -4.29 -2.85
C ILE A 165 -33.16 -3.00 -2.63
N LEU A 166 -33.76 -1.99 -2.00
CA LEU A 166 -33.07 -0.71 -1.73
C LEU A 166 -31.84 -0.90 -0.82
N LYS A 167 -31.97 -1.71 0.24
CA LYS A 167 -30.84 -2.02 1.15
C LYS A 167 -29.73 -2.79 0.44
N TYR A 168 -30.07 -3.74 -0.44
CA TYR A 168 -29.08 -4.44 -1.24
C TYR A 168 -28.31 -3.48 -2.15
N HIS A 169 -29.03 -2.61 -2.86
CA HIS A 169 -28.40 -1.64 -3.76
C HIS A 169 -27.44 -0.74 -3.00
N GLU A 170 -27.85 -0.18 -1.87
CA GLU A 170 -26.99 0.67 -1.03
C GLU A 170 -25.69 -0.02 -0.59
N ILE A 171 -25.79 -1.29 -0.15
CA ILE A 171 -24.62 -2.07 0.29
C ILE A 171 -23.71 -2.40 -0.91
N LYS A 172 -24.29 -2.73 -2.06
CA LYS A 172 -23.55 -3.01 -3.29
C LYS A 172 -22.82 -1.76 -3.80
N THR A 173 -23.47 -0.61 -3.86
CA THR A 173 -22.83 0.63 -4.30
C THR A 173 -21.65 1.02 -3.41
N ARG A 174 -21.75 0.79 -2.10
CA ARG A 174 -20.59 0.98 -1.19
C ARG A 174 -19.47 -0.01 -1.48
N TYR A 175 -19.80 -1.27 -1.79
CA TYR A 175 -18.80 -2.28 -2.15
C TYR A 175 -18.02 -1.87 -3.40
N ASP A 176 -18.74 -1.53 -4.46
CA ASP A 176 -18.17 -1.19 -5.76
C ASP A 176 -17.23 0.01 -5.62
N LYS A 177 -17.62 1.01 -4.81
CA LYS A 177 -16.77 2.16 -4.48
C LYS A 177 -15.48 1.76 -3.76
N ILE A 178 -15.56 0.89 -2.75
CA ILE A 178 -14.37 0.42 -2.01
C ILE A 178 -13.45 -0.39 -2.93
N GLU A 179 -14.01 -1.23 -3.80
CA GLU A 179 -13.23 -2.00 -4.77
C GLU A 179 -12.53 -1.09 -5.78
N GLU A 180 -13.22 -0.07 -6.27
CA GLU A 180 -12.66 0.94 -7.17
C GLU A 180 -11.54 1.75 -6.49
N GLU A 181 -11.74 2.22 -5.26
CA GLU A 181 -10.71 2.91 -4.49
C GLU A 181 -9.46 2.03 -4.29
N GLN A 182 -9.65 0.71 -4.05
CA GLN A 182 -8.53 -0.23 -3.96
C GLN A 182 -7.81 -0.41 -5.30
N LYS A 183 -8.53 -0.50 -6.42
CA LYS A 183 -7.94 -0.58 -7.77
C LYS A 183 -7.15 0.68 -8.09
N VAL A 184 -7.72 1.86 -7.81
CA VAL A 184 -7.04 3.15 -8.00
C VAL A 184 -5.77 3.23 -7.16
N LYS A 185 -5.82 2.84 -5.88
CA LYS A 185 -4.62 2.81 -5.02
C LYS A 185 -3.53 1.87 -5.55
N LYS A 186 -3.89 0.68 -6.04
CA LYS A 186 -2.93 -0.25 -6.67
C LYS A 186 -2.32 0.35 -7.94
N ASN A 187 -3.11 1.05 -8.75
CA ASN A 187 -2.62 1.71 -9.96
C ASN A 187 -1.63 2.83 -9.63
N TYR A 188 -1.93 3.68 -8.64
CA TYR A 188 -0.99 4.71 -8.18
C TYR A 188 0.31 4.11 -7.62
N PHE A 189 0.22 3.00 -6.88
CA PHE A 189 1.39 2.29 -6.39
C PHE A 189 2.28 1.77 -7.54
N LEU A 190 1.68 1.13 -8.56
CA LEU A 190 2.41 0.72 -9.76
C LEU A 190 3.06 1.90 -10.49
N PHE A 191 2.33 3.01 -10.63
CA PHE A 191 2.86 4.22 -11.27
C PHE A 191 4.06 4.80 -10.50
N SER A 192 4.01 4.77 -9.15
CA SER A 192 5.13 5.22 -8.32
C SER A 192 6.40 4.36 -8.49
N ILE A 193 6.26 3.05 -8.70
CA ILE A 193 7.38 2.14 -8.97
C ILE A 193 8.02 2.46 -10.32
N ILE A 194 7.20 2.72 -11.35
CA ILE A 194 7.68 3.07 -12.69
C ILE A 194 8.47 4.39 -12.66
N ILE A 195 7.95 5.41 -11.96
CA ILE A 195 8.66 6.69 -11.78
C ILE A 195 9.99 6.48 -11.06
N ALA A 196 10.00 5.70 -9.97
CA ALA A 196 11.22 5.40 -9.23
C ALA A 196 12.27 4.69 -10.10
N ALA A 197 11.85 3.72 -10.92
CA ALA A 197 12.74 3.04 -11.86
C ALA A 197 13.33 4.00 -12.92
N MET A 198 12.51 4.92 -13.47
CA MET A 198 12.99 5.94 -14.40
C MET A 198 14.04 6.87 -13.78
N ILE A 199 13.83 7.30 -12.53
CA ILE A 199 14.81 8.13 -11.81
C ILE A 199 16.14 7.39 -11.67
N ILE A 200 16.12 6.11 -11.31
CA ILE A 200 17.34 5.30 -11.18
C ILE A 200 18.09 5.21 -12.52
N VAL A 201 17.37 4.99 -13.62
CA VAL A 201 17.98 4.92 -14.96
C VAL A 201 18.61 6.27 -15.34
N ILE A 202 17.92 7.39 -15.09
CA ILE A 202 18.45 8.73 -15.37
C ILE A 202 19.71 9.02 -14.55
N LEU A 203 19.71 8.70 -13.25
CA LEU A 203 20.89 8.88 -12.40
C LEU A 203 22.07 8.03 -12.88
N PHE A 204 21.80 6.79 -13.30
CA PHE A 204 22.81 5.89 -13.83
C PHE A 204 23.42 6.39 -15.15
N THR A 205 22.60 6.89 -16.08
CA THR A 205 23.10 7.42 -17.36
C THR A 205 23.89 8.71 -17.16
N LEU A 206 23.45 9.61 -16.29
CA LEU A 206 24.20 10.82 -15.92
C LEU A 206 25.55 10.47 -15.28
N TYR A 207 25.57 9.52 -14.35
CA TYR A 207 26.81 9.04 -13.73
C TYR A 207 27.78 8.46 -14.77
N ARG A 208 27.28 7.62 -15.69
CA ARG A 208 28.06 7.07 -16.82
C ARG A 208 28.61 8.18 -17.71
N ALA A 209 27.80 9.19 -18.05
CA ALA A 209 28.20 10.30 -18.89
C ALA A 209 29.35 11.10 -18.26
N VAL A 210 29.27 11.39 -16.96
CA VAL A 210 30.34 12.07 -16.21
C VAL A 210 31.63 11.25 -16.21
N LEU A 211 31.55 9.93 -15.99
CA LEU A 211 32.72 9.05 -16.05
C LEU A 211 33.38 9.01 -17.43
N ILE A 212 32.57 8.95 -18.50
CA ILE A 212 33.08 8.96 -19.88
C ILE A 212 33.75 10.31 -20.17
N LYS A 213 33.10 11.42 -19.81
CA LYS A 213 33.69 12.77 -19.97
C LYS A 213 35.02 12.89 -19.24
N LYS A 214 35.12 12.38 -18.01
CA LYS A 214 36.39 12.37 -17.25
C LYS A 214 37.48 11.56 -17.94
N LYS A 215 37.16 10.38 -18.47
CA LYS A 215 38.12 9.55 -19.23
C LYS A 215 38.57 10.25 -20.50
N TYR A 216 37.65 10.87 -21.24
CA TYR A 216 37.96 11.60 -22.47
C TYR A 216 38.88 12.79 -22.19
N ASN A 217 38.57 13.60 -21.17
CA ASN A 217 39.42 14.73 -20.77
C ASN A 217 40.82 14.26 -20.35
N LYS A 218 40.92 13.12 -19.65
CA LYS A 218 42.21 12.54 -19.30
C LYS A 218 43.00 12.14 -20.55
N LEU A 219 42.38 11.43 -21.49
CA LEU A 219 43.04 11.03 -22.75
C LEU A 219 43.47 12.24 -23.59
N ALA A 220 42.65 13.28 -23.65
CA ALA A 220 42.99 14.52 -24.33
C ALA A 220 44.19 15.22 -23.68
N TYR A 221 44.23 15.26 -22.35
CA TYR A 221 45.35 15.82 -21.59
C TYR A 221 46.64 15.01 -21.78
N ASP A 222 46.56 13.67 -21.66
CA ASP A 222 47.71 12.78 -21.84
C ASP A 222 48.28 12.93 -23.27
N LYS A 223 47.42 12.99 -24.29
CA LYS A 223 47.84 13.23 -25.68
C LYS A 223 48.51 14.59 -25.87
N LEU A 224 47.96 15.65 -25.26
CA LEU A 224 48.55 16.99 -25.32
C LEU A 224 49.93 17.00 -24.64
N ASN A 225 50.07 16.32 -23.50
CA ASN A 225 51.33 16.21 -22.79
C ASN A 225 52.38 15.44 -23.62
N ASP A 226 51.98 14.35 -24.29
CA ASP A 226 52.86 13.60 -25.19
C ASP A 226 53.29 14.45 -26.40
N GLU A 227 52.36 15.20 -27.02
CA GLU A 227 52.67 16.12 -28.12
C GLU A 227 53.62 17.25 -27.68
N LEU A 228 53.41 17.84 -26.50
CA LEU A 228 54.30 18.87 -25.94
C LEU A 228 55.68 18.30 -25.61
N SER A 229 55.74 17.10 -25.04
CA SER A 229 56.99 16.40 -24.75
C SER A 229 57.77 16.12 -26.03
N PHE A 230 57.08 15.70 -27.10
CA PHE A 230 57.66 15.49 -28.41
C PHE A 230 58.22 16.80 -29.01
N LEU A 231 57.43 17.88 -29.05
CA LEU A 231 57.88 19.19 -29.57
C LEU A 231 59.08 19.73 -28.79
N ASN A 232 59.05 19.63 -27.47
CA ASN A 232 60.14 20.09 -26.62
C ASN A 232 61.42 19.24 -26.80
N SER A 233 61.27 17.92 -26.91
CA SER A 233 62.42 17.02 -27.05
C SER A 233 62.99 16.97 -28.47
N HIS A 234 62.19 17.19 -29.51
CA HIS A 234 62.62 17.06 -30.90
C HIS A 234 62.92 18.41 -31.54
N ASP A 235 61.97 19.34 -31.55
CA ASP A 235 62.11 20.56 -32.35
C ASP A 235 62.95 21.60 -31.58
N VAL A 236 62.58 21.90 -30.34
CA VAL A 236 63.30 22.88 -29.51
C VAL A 236 64.74 22.43 -29.27
N ARG A 237 64.94 21.17 -28.85
CA ARG A 237 66.27 20.64 -28.54
C ARG A 237 67.17 20.52 -29.78
N LYS A 238 66.63 20.22 -30.96
CA LYS A 238 67.40 20.15 -32.21
C LYS A 238 67.91 21.53 -32.60
N HIS A 239 67.03 22.53 -32.67
CA HIS A 239 67.43 23.88 -33.06
C HIS A 239 68.39 24.50 -32.03
N LEU A 240 68.16 24.28 -30.73
CA LEU A 240 69.08 24.71 -29.69
C LEU A 240 70.45 24.02 -29.79
N SER A 241 70.47 22.70 -30.02
CA SER A 241 71.73 21.95 -30.22
C SER A 241 72.51 22.45 -31.44
N ASN A 242 71.81 22.79 -32.53
CA ASN A 242 72.43 23.35 -33.73
C ASN A 242 73.06 24.72 -33.45
N ILE A 243 72.32 25.61 -32.77
CA ILE A 243 72.84 26.93 -32.35
C ILE A 243 74.09 26.76 -31.49
N LEU A 244 74.03 25.90 -30.47
CA LEU A 244 75.17 25.64 -29.58
C LEU A 244 76.35 24.99 -30.32
N GLY A 245 76.07 24.12 -31.28
CA GLY A 245 77.08 23.49 -32.14
C GLY A 245 77.81 24.52 -33.00
N ILE A 246 77.07 25.38 -33.70
CA ILE A 246 77.61 26.48 -34.52
C ILE A 246 78.46 27.41 -33.64
N ILE A 247 77.94 27.85 -32.50
CA ILE A 247 78.69 28.69 -31.54
C ILE A 247 79.98 28.00 -31.09
N SER A 248 79.94 26.70 -30.81
CA SER A 248 81.11 25.94 -30.37
C SER A 248 82.19 25.86 -31.46
N VAL A 249 81.79 25.66 -32.73
CA VAL A 249 82.72 25.62 -33.87
C VAL A 249 83.36 26.98 -34.11
N VAL A 250 82.56 28.06 -34.07
CA VAL A 250 83.07 29.44 -34.18
C VAL A 250 84.06 29.74 -33.05
N HIS A 251 83.77 29.32 -31.82
CA HIS A 251 84.66 29.52 -30.68
C HIS A 251 85.98 28.74 -30.77
N ALA A 252 85.94 27.53 -31.33
CA ALA A 252 87.11 26.65 -31.49
C ALA A 252 87.98 26.99 -32.71
N SER A 253 87.48 27.85 -33.61
CA SER A 253 88.18 28.21 -34.85
C SER A 253 89.30 29.23 -34.61
N GLU A 254 90.43 29.05 -35.31
CA GLU A 254 91.58 29.97 -35.24
C GLU A 254 91.23 31.37 -35.78
N ASN A 255 90.35 31.45 -36.80
CA ASN A 255 89.80 32.69 -37.32
C ASN A 255 88.28 32.75 -37.07
N LYS A 256 87.90 33.30 -35.92
CA LYS A 256 86.50 33.39 -35.47
C LYS A 256 85.60 34.17 -36.42
N GLN A 257 86.15 35.19 -37.08
CA GLN A 257 85.35 36.06 -37.95
C GLN A 257 84.98 35.37 -39.25
N ALA A 258 85.94 34.71 -39.90
CA ALA A 258 85.65 33.90 -41.09
C ALA A 258 84.70 32.73 -40.79
N ALA A 259 84.90 32.04 -39.66
CA ALA A 259 84.01 30.95 -39.25
C ALA A 259 82.58 31.41 -38.93
N TYR A 260 82.43 32.64 -38.41
CA TYR A 260 81.10 33.23 -38.19
C TYR A 260 80.44 33.60 -39.52
N GLU A 261 81.15 34.25 -40.43
CA GLU A 261 80.64 34.64 -41.76
C GLU A 261 80.17 33.41 -42.59
N GLU A 262 80.84 32.26 -42.47
CA GLU A 262 80.43 31.02 -43.14
C GLU A 262 79.18 30.35 -42.51
N MET A 263 78.88 30.63 -41.23
CA MET A 263 77.81 29.95 -40.49
C MET A 263 76.66 30.87 -40.08
N GLU A 264 76.72 32.16 -40.42
CA GLU A 264 75.74 33.18 -40.02
C GLU A 264 74.33 32.82 -40.48
N GLU A 265 74.16 32.43 -41.74
CA GLU A 265 72.87 32.04 -42.31
C GLU A 265 72.26 30.83 -41.57
N ALA A 266 73.08 29.80 -41.29
CA ALA A 266 72.63 28.62 -40.55
C ALA A 266 72.26 28.91 -39.09
N LEU A 267 72.90 29.92 -38.47
CA LEU A 267 72.59 30.37 -37.12
C LEU A 267 71.26 31.12 -37.08
N ILE A 268 71.03 32.02 -38.04
CA ILE A 268 69.77 32.76 -38.20
C ILE A 268 68.62 31.78 -38.45
N ASP A 269 68.78 30.86 -39.41
CA ASP A 269 67.79 29.82 -39.70
C ASP A 269 67.45 28.98 -38.46
N SER A 270 68.46 28.60 -37.68
CA SER A 270 68.23 27.81 -36.46
C SER A 270 67.50 28.61 -35.38
N ALA A 271 67.77 29.92 -35.27
CA ALA A 271 67.09 30.80 -34.33
C ALA A 271 65.64 31.09 -34.72
N GLU A 272 65.37 31.34 -36.00
CA GLU A 272 64.01 31.54 -36.51
C GLU A 272 63.15 30.29 -36.35
N ASN A 273 63.71 29.12 -36.68
CA ASN A 273 63.00 27.85 -36.49
C ASN A 273 62.75 27.56 -35.00
N LEU A 274 63.66 27.92 -34.10
CA LEU A 274 63.44 27.83 -32.66
C LEU A 274 62.29 28.74 -32.18
N ASP A 275 62.25 30.00 -32.62
CA ASP A 275 61.16 30.92 -32.29
C ASP A 275 59.81 30.40 -32.81
N ASN A 276 59.78 29.88 -34.03
CA ASN A 276 58.58 29.25 -34.61
C ASN A 276 58.11 28.03 -33.80
N SER A 277 59.02 27.15 -33.37
CA SER A 277 58.68 26.02 -32.50
C SER A 277 58.12 26.48 -31.15
N ILE A 278 58.69 27.52 -30.54
CA ILE A 278 58.20 28.09 -29.27
C ILE A 278 56.81 28.73 -29.43
N ARG A 279 56.59 29.50 -30.50
CA ARG A 279 55.27 30.10 -30.80
C ARG A 279 54.20 29.03 -31.04
N ASN A 280 54.54 27.95 -31.74
CA ASN A 280 53.64 26.83 -31.97
C ASN A 280 53.25 26.13 -30.66
N ILE A 281 54.19 25.97 -29.72
CA ILE A 281 53.90 25.46 -28.37
C ILE A 281 52.93 26.39 -27.63
N ALA A 282 53.18 27.71 -27.65
CA ALA A 282 52.35 28.70 -26.97
C ALA A 282 50.91 28.74 -27.52
N ALA A 283 50.75 28.73 -28.85
CA ALA A 283 49.44 28.73 -29.50
C ALA A 283 48.63 27.44 -29.19
N LYS A 284 49.31 26.29 -29.12
CA LYS A 284 48.66 25.03 -28.71
C LYS A 284 48.22 25.07 -27.25
N LEU A 285 49.00 25.65 -26.34
CA LEU A 285 48.60 25.80 -24.93
C LEU A 285 47.38 26.72 -24.75
N ASP A 286 47.31 27.84 -25.49
CA ASP A 286 46.19 28.79 -25.38
C ASP A 286 44.86 28.18 -25.85
N ASN A 287 44.89 27.43 -26.96
CA ASN A 287 43.71 26.77 -27.53
C ASN A 287 43.07 25.70 -26.62
N TYR A 288 43.84 25.11 -25.70
CA TYR A 288 43.33 24.12 -24.75
C TYR A 288 42.93 24.74 -23.40
N SER A 289 43.23 26.02 -23.15
CA SER A 289 42.83 26.73 -21.91
C SER A 289 41.43 27.36 -21.98
N LYS A 290 40.85 27.44 -23.19
CA LYS A 290 39.49 27.92 -23.48
C LYS A 290 38.48 26.77 -23.52
#